data_AF-A0A3B5Y6P9-F1
#
_entry.id   AF-A0A3B5Y6P9-F1
#
_cell.length_a   1.000
_cell.length_b   1.000
_cell.length_c   1.000
_cell.angle_alpha   90.00
_cell.angle_beta   90.00
_cell.angle_gamma   90.00
#
_symmetry.space_group_name_H-M   'P 1'
#
loop_
_entity.id
_entity.type
_entity.pdbx_description
1 polymer ?
#
loop_
_entity_poly.entity_id
_entity_poly.type
_entity_poly.pdbx_seq_one_letter_code
_entity_poly.pdbx_strand_id
1 'polypeptide(L)' 'MYYQVSRSIGDIYLKKPEYNMDRIFRKIGLVIALKRLALTTEPQIHVRELKPIDHFLIFAYDGL' A
#
# COMPACT_ATOMS: atom_id res chain seq x y z
N MET A 1 -0.76 2.85 16.46
CA MET A 1 -1.41 3.13 15.16
C MET A 1 -1.12 1.95 14.25
N TYR A 2 -2.15 1.15 13.94
CA TYR A 2 -2.02 -0.02 13.09
C TYR A 2 -2.19 0.44 11.64
N TYR A 3 -1.22 0.17 10.76
CA TYR A 3 -1.41 0.37 9.33
C TYR A 3 -2.39 -0.69 8.83
N GLN A 4 -3.53 -0.26 8.28
CA GLN A 4 -4.58 -1.17 7.82
C GLN A 4 -4.25 -1.82 6.47
N VAL A 5 -3.32 -1.23 5.69
CA VAL A 5 -2.90 -1.72 4.38
C VAL A 5 -1.41 -2.08 4.37
N SER A 6 -1.05 -3.07 3.57
CA SER A 6 0.34 -3.51 3.34
C SER A 6 0.89 -3.12 1.96
N ARG A 7 0.02 -2.58 1.10
CA ARG A 7 0.36 -2.15 -0.27
C ARG A 7 -0.30 -0.82 -0.56
N SER A 8 0.41 0.04 -1.26
CA SER A 8 -0.13 1.33 -1.73
C SER A 8 0.64 1.81 -2.95
N ILE A 9 0.09 2.82 -3.62
CA ILE A 9 0.82 3.63 -4.59
C ILE A 9 1.11 4.98 -3.89
N GLY A 10 2.34 5.51 -4.03
CA GLY A 10 2.76 6.69 -3.25
C GLY A 10 3.49 6.33 -1.96
N ASP A 11 3.19 6.99 -0.83
CA ASP A 11 3.76 6.73 0.51
C ASP A 11 5.28 6.55 0.53
N ILE A 12 6.00 7.42 -0.18
CA ILE A 12 7.44 7.28 -0.45
C ILE A 12 8.29 7.11 0.83
N TYR A 13 7.91 7.81 1.90
CA TYR A 13 8.59 7.76 3.19
C TYR A 13 8.49 6.39 3.90
N LEU A 14 7.50 5.55 3.53
CA LEU A 14 7.31 4.20 4.08
C LEU A 14 7.91 3.10 3.17
N LYS A 15 8.45 3.49 2.01
CA LYS A 15 8.96 2.58 0.96
C LYS A 15 10.44 2.75 0.64
N LYS A 16 11.02 3.89 0.97
CA LYS A 16 12.40 4.21 0.66
C LYS A 16 13.13 4.71 1.90
N PRO A 17 14.13 3.96 2.41
CA PRO A 17 14.82 4.33 3.65
C PRO A 17 15.56 5.68 3.53
N GLU A 18 15.92 6.11 2.31
CA GLU A 18 16.60 7.38 2.05
C GLU A 18 15.74 8.58 2.46
N TYR A 19 14.41 8.49 2.29
CA TYR A 19 13.47 9.57 2.61
C TYR A 19 12.98 9.50 4.07
N ASN A 20 13.02 8.31 4.69
CA ASN A 20 12.63 8.13 6.10
C ASN A 20 13.51 8.94 7.07
N MET A 21 14.69 9.37 6.63
CA MET A 21 15.62 10.18 7.43
C MET A 21 15.60 11.68 7.12
N ASP A 22 14.73 12.13 6.20
CA ASP A 22 14.65 13.54 5.85
C ASP A 22 14.22 14.41 7.03
N ARG A 23 14.77 15.63 7.09
CA ARG A 23 14.56 16.57 8.21
C ARG A 23 13.08 16.92 8.43
N ILE A 24 12.28 16.88 7.36
CA ILE A 24 10.82 17.11 7.39
C ILE A 24 10.11 15.88 7.98
N PHE A 25 10.47 14.68 7.53
CA PHE A 25 9.89 13.44 8.04
C PHE A 25 10.27 13.20 9.52
N ARG A 26 11.48 13.58 9.95
CA ARG A 26 11.87 13.54 11.37
C ARG A 26 11.11 14.53 12.27
N LYS A 27 10.57 15.62 11.72
CA LYS A 27 9.80 16.63 12.46
C LYS A 27 8.31 16.29 12.61
N ILE A 28 7.76 15.57 11.64
CA ILE A 28 6.31 15.31 11.52
C ILE A 28 5.99 13.82 11.67
N GLY A 29 6.93 12.96 11.28
CA GLY A 29 6.81 11.51 11.34
C GLY A 29 7.03 10.97 12.75
N LEU A 30 6.24 9.98 13.12
CA LEU A 30 6.52 9.15 14.28
C LEU A 30 7.90 8.47 14.07
N VAL A 31 8.77 8.53 15.08
CA VAL A 31 10.03 7.76 15.13
C VAL A 31 9.68 6.28 15.34
N ILE A 32 9.05 5.65 14.34
CA ILE A 32 8.97 4.19 14.28
C ILE A 32 10.15 3.78 13.43
N ALA A 33 11.14 3.15 14.08
CA ALA A 33 12.21 2.45 13.38
C ALA A 33 11.57 1.28 12.60
N LEU A 34 11.12 1.56 11.38
CA LEU A 34 10.66 0.55 10.45
C LEU A 34 11.87 -0.36 10.16
N LYS A 35 11.91 -1.53 10.79
CA LYS A 35 12.98 -2.54 10.60
C LYS A 35 13.07 -3.02 9.15
N ARG A 36 12.04 -2.79 8.34
CA ARG A 36 11.92 -3.16 6.93
C ARG A 36 10.96 -2.21 6.20
N LEU A 37 10.99 -2.21 4.87
CA LEU A 37 9.99 -1.54 4.04
C LEU A 37 8.59 -1.95 4.50
N ALA A 38 7.77 -0.98 4.91
CA ALA A 38 6.45 -1.25 5.49
C ALA A 38 5.40 -1.53 4.42
N LEU A 39 5.59 -0.94 3.23
CA LEU A 39 4.64 -0.99 2.12
C LEU A 39 5.37 -1.37 0.83
N THR A 40 4.66 -2.06 -0.06
CA THR A 40 5.11 -2.30 -1.45
C THR A 40 4.13 -1.68 -2.45
N THR A 41 4.63 -1.30 -3.62
CA THR A 41 3.81 -0.91 -4.79
C THR A 41 3.46 -2.10 -5.68
N GLU A 42 4.00 -3.28 -5.38
CA GLU A 42 3.81 -4.46 -6.19
C GLU A 42 2.35 -4.96 -6.10
N PRO A 43 1.60 -4.97 -7.21
CA PRO A 43 0.23 -5.44 -7.20
C PRO A 43 0.18 -6.96 -7.04
N GLN A 44 -1.00 -7.50 -6.76
CA GLN A 44 -1.26 -8.92 -6.89
C GLN A 44 -2.05 -9.14 -8.18
N ILE A 45 -1.52 -9.96 -9.07
CA ILE A 45 -2.13 -10.23 -10.37
C ILE A 45 -2.94 -11.53 -10.27
N HIS A 46 -4.20 -11.47 -10.67
CA HIS A 46 -5.06 -12.63 -10.81
C HIS A 46 -5.61 -12.69 -12.23
N VAL A 47 -5.58 -13.87 -12.83
CA VAL A 47 -6.13 -14.13 -14.17
C VAL A 47 -7.30 -15.09 -14.00
N ARG A 48 -8.43 -14.76 -14.61
CA ARG A 48 -9.63 -15.59 -14.61
C ARG A 48 -10.23 -15.60 -16.01
N GLU A 49 -10.59 -16.80 -16.48
CA GLU A 49 -11.36 -16.98 -17.70
C GLU A 49 -12.84 -16.74 -17.42
N LEU A 50 -13.50 -15.97 -18.29
CA LEU A 50 -14.92 -15.69 -18.20
C LEU A 50 -15.73 -16.86 -18.72
N LYS A 51 -16.75 -17.27 -17.95
CA LYS A 51 -17.71 -18.30 -18.36
C LYS A 51 -19.03 -17.66 -18.79
N PRO A 52 -19.88 -18.36 -19.58
CA PRO A 52 -21.19 -17.82 -19.97
C PRO A 52 -22.12 -17.42 -18.81
N ILE A 53 -21.88 -17.97 -17.61
CA ILE A 53 -22.62 -17.65 -16.38
C ILE A 53 -22.12 -16.38 -15.68
N ASP A 54 -20.96 -15.85 -16.07
CA ASP A 54 -20.36 -14.66 -15.47
C ASP A 54 -21.01 -13.40 -16.07
N HIS A 55 -22.06 -12.89 -15.41
CA HIS A 55 -22.85 -11.77 -15.94
C HIS A 55 -22.23 -10.39 -15.74
N PHE A 56 -21.56 -10.15 -14.60
CA PHE A 56 -20.91 -8.87 -14.31
C PHE A 56 -19.81 -9.02 -13.25
N LEU A 57 -18.90 -8.04 -13.21
CA LEU A 57 -17.84 -7.90 -12.22
C LEU A 57 -17.89 -6.48 -11.64
N ILE A 58 -17.85 -6.36 -10.31
CA ILE A 58 -17.88 -5.07 -9.62
C ILE A 58 -16.56 -4.89 -8.88
N PHE A 59 -15.95 -3.72 -9.06
CA PHE A 59 -14.84 -3.22 -8.25
C PHE A 59 -15.35 -2.08 -7.38
N ALA A 60 -15.08 -2.15 -6.08
CA ALA A 60 -15.51 -1.16 -5.10
C ALA A 60 -14.40 -0.88 -4.09
N TYR A 61 -14.45 0.29 -3.46
CA TYR A 61 -13.58 0.64 -2.34
C TYR A 61 -14.16 0.08 -1.02
N ASP A 62 -13.41 0.20 0.07
CA ASP A 62 -13.71 -0.40 1.38
C ASP A 62 -14.95 0.16 2.11
N GLY A 63 -15.52 1.27 1.63
CA GLY A 63 -16.70 1.91 2.22
C GLY A 63 -17.96 1.83 1.37
N LEU A 64 -18.00 0.92 0.38
CA LEU A 64 -19.24 0.40 -0.20
C LEU A 64 -19.70 -0.83 0.60
#